data_AF-A0A945E239-F1
#
_entry.id   AF-A0A945E239-F1
#
_cell.length_a   1.000
_cell.length_b   1.000
_cell.length_c   1.000
_cell.angle_alpha   90.00
_cell.angle_beta   90.00
_cell.angle_gamma   90.00
#
_symmetry.space_group_name_H-M   'P 1'
#
loop_
_entity.id
_entity.type
_entity.pdbx_description
1 polymer ?
#
loop_
_entity_poly.entity_id
_entity_poly.type
_entity_poly.pdbx_seq_one_letter_code
_entity_poly.pdbx_strand_id
1 'polypeptide(L)'
;MTKVQLTLTDQEAAILAGYGTQLGYNVPKTAKFFIAQATAQILKQGITPVYEMSEKTERKGLEALAEHRAGKTTKVTDAKQFFEEL
;
A
#
# COMPACT_ATOMS: atom_id res chain seq x y z
N MET A 1 -13.76 8.35 -3.29
CA MET A 1 -12.78 8.36 -4.40
C MET A 1 -12.06 9.69 -4.40
N THR A 2 -10.73 9.70 -4.43
CA THR A 2 -9.93 10.94 -4.50
C THR A 2 -9.79 11.38 -5.95
N LYS A 3 -10.13 12.63 -6.25
CA LYS A 3 -9.96 13.22 -7.58
C LYS A 3 -8.55 13.83 -7.68
N VAL A 4 -7.81 13.48 -8.73
CA VAL A 4 -6.53 14.09 -9.05
C VAL A 4 -6.70 14.94 -10.30
N GLN A 5 -6.28 16.20 -10.24
CA GLN A 5 -6.23 17.11 -11.39
C GLN A 5 -4.76 17.43 -11.68
N LEU A 6 -4.34 17.19 -12.92
CA LEU A 6 -3.00 17.44 -13.41
C LEU A 6 -3.10 18.33 -14.64
N THR A 7 -2.29 19.39 -14.66
CA THR A 7 -2.09 20.21 -15.86
C THR A 7 -0.86 19.67 -16.57
N LEU A 8 -1.01 19.39 -17.85
CA LEU A 8 0.07 18.90 -18.71
C LEU A 8 0.24 19.89 -19.86
N THR A 9 1.47 20.06 -20.30
CA THR A 9 1.74 20.65 -21.61
C THR A 9 1.26 19.72 -22.71
N ASP A 10 1.02 20.26 -23.90
CA ASP A 10 0.61 19.46 -25.07
C ASP A 10 1.64 18.36 -25.39
N GLN A 11 2.92 18.65 -25.16
CA GLN A 11 4.02 17.71 -25.38
C GLN A 11 3.96 16.52 -24.40
N GLU A 12 3.77 16.78 -23.11
CA GLU A 12 3.63 15.73 -22.10
C GLU A 12 2.39 14.88 -22.33
N ALA A 13 1.27 15.51 -22.68
CA ALA A 13 0.04 14.81 -23.03
C ALA A 13 0.23 13.91 -24.26
N ALA A 14 0.92 14.39 -25.30
CA ALA A 14 1.22 13.62 -26.50
C ALA A 14 2.14 12.42 -26.20
N ILE A 15 3.16 12.59 -25.36
CA ILE A 15 4.04 11.49 -24.94
C ILE A 15 3.25 10.41 -24.19
N LEU A 16 2.42 10.81 -23.23
CA LEU A 16 1.57 9.90 -22.46
C LEU A 16 0.54 9.18 -23.35
N ALA A 17 -0.03 9.89 -24.33
CA ALA A 17 -0.94 9.30 -25.29
C ALA A 17 -0.23 8.24 -26.15
N GLY A 18 0.93 8.58 -26.73
CA GLY A 18 1.70 7.69 -27.59
C GLY A 18 2.12 6.40 -26.88
N TYR A 19 2.63 6.51 -25.65
CA TYR A 19 2.96 5.33 -24.83
C TYR A 19 1.70 4.54 -24.45
N GLY A 20 0.64 5.24 -24.05
CA GLY A 20 -0.64 4.63 -23.68
C GLY A 20 -1.26 3.80 -24.80
N THR A 21 -1.18 4.28 -26.05
CA THR A 21 -1.73 3.57 -27.22
C THR A 21 -1.13 2.18 -27.39
N GLN A 22 0.17 2.01 -27.12
CA GLN A 22 0.84 0.69 -27.20
C GLN A 22 0.25 -0.32 -26.21
N LEU A 23 -0.30 0.16 -25.10
CA LEU A 23 -0.93 -0.64 -24.04
C LEU A 23 -2.46 -0.65 -24.14
N GLY A 24 -3.05 -0.01 -25.16
CA GLY A 24 -4.50 0.17 -25.28
C GLY A 24 -5.10 1.09 -24.20
N TYR A 25 -4.31 2.00 -23.64
CA TYR A 25 -4.70 2.90 -22.56
C TYR A 25 -4.92 4.33 -23.05
N ASN A 26 -5.88 5.03 -22.43
CA ASN A 26 -6.04 6.47 -22.58
C ASN A 26 -5.10 7.24 -21.64
N VAL A 27 -4.91 8.54 -21.89
CA VAL A 27 -3.98 9.39 -21.12
C VAL A 27 -4.18 9.30 -19.59
N PRO A 28 -5.42 9.37 -19.05
CA PRO A 28 -5.63 9.21 -17.60
C PRO A 28 -5.19 7.85 -17.06
N LYS A 29 -5.46 6.76 -17.78
CA LYS A 29 -5.08 5.41 -17.37
C LYS A 29 -3.56 5.21 -17.43
N THR A 30 -2.91 5.78 -18.44
CA THR A 30 -1.44 5.80 -18.55
C THR A 30 -0.81 6.61 -17.42
N ALA A 31 -1.33 7.81 -17.13
CA ALA A 31 -0.85 8.61 -16.01
C ALA A 31 -0.98 7.86 -14.67
N LYS A 32 -2.13 7.20 -14.44
CA LYS A 32 -2.34 6.37 -13.26
C LYS A 32 -1.34 5.21 -13.17
N PHE A 33 -1.01 4.58 -14.29
CA PHE A 33 -0.02 3.50 -14.33
C PHE A 33 1.37 4.00 -13.91
N PHE A 34 1.83 5.13 -14.45
CA PHE A 34 3.13 5.71 -14.08
C PHE A 34 3.17 6.15 -12.61
N ILE A 35 2.10 6.79 -12.11
CA ILE A 35 2.00 7.14 -10.68
C ILE A 35 2.11 5.87 -9.83
N ALA A 36 1.39 4.79 -10.17
CA ALA A 36 1.47 3.54 -9.42
C ALA A 36 2.87 2.93 -9.42
N GLN A 37 3.57 2.96 -10.57
CA GLN A 37 4.93 2.47 -10.68
C GLN A 37 5.91 3.29 -9.83
N ALA A 38 5.81 4.63 -9.88
CA ALA A 38 6.63 5.53 -9.08
C ALA A 38 6.39 5.31 -7.58
N THR A 39 5.13 5.20 -7.15
CA THR A 39 4.78 4.89 -5.76
C THR A 39 5.36 3.55 -5.33
N ALA A 40 5.29 2.51 -6.17
CA ALA A 40 5.87 1.21 -5.84
C ALA A 40 7.40 1.28 -5.67
N GLN A 41 8.10 2.11 -6.45
CA GLN A 41 9.54 2.32 -6.27
C GLN A 41 9.86 3.07 -4.97
N ILE A 42 9.07 4.09 -4.61
CA ILE A 42 9.21 4.82 -3.34
C ILE A 42 9.02 3.88 -2.14
N LEU A 43 8.02 2.98 -2.20
CA LEU A 43 7.80 1.96 -1.17
C LEU A 43 9.01 1.02 -1.03
N LYS A 44 9.62 0.61 -2.15
CA LYS A 44 10.85 -0.22 -2.14
C LYS A 44 12.05 0.49 -1.52
N GLN A 45 12.09 1.82 -1.56
CA GLN A 45 13.14 2.64 -0.94
C GLN A 45 12.96 2.81 0.57
N GLY A 46 11.97 2.13 1.17
CA GLY A 46 11.77 2.10 2.62
C GLY A 46 10.89 3.21 3.17
N ILE A 47 10.35 4.09 2.31
CA ILE A 47 9.35 5.09 2.72
C ILE A 47 8.00 4.38 2.85
N THR A 48 7.81 3.67 3.96
CA THR A 48 6.52 3.05 4.28
C THR A 48 5.63 4.10 4.93
N PRO A 49 4.48 4.46 4.33
CA PRO A 49 3.58 5.42 4.94
C PRO A 49 3.09 4.90 6.29
N VAL A 50 3.22 5.72 7.33
CA VAL A 50 2.67 5.44 8.65
C VAL A 50 1.27 6.03 8.68
N TYR A 51 0.28 5.19 9.00
CA TYR A 51 -1.10 5.61 9.18
C TYR A 51 -1.44 5.54 10.66
N GLU A 52 -2.16 6.54 11.14
CA GLU A 52 -2.68 6.52 12.49
C GLU A 52 -3.70 5.39 12.64
N MET A 53 -3.54 4.58 13.68
CA MET A 53 -4.51 3.55 14.01
C MET A 53 -5.77 4.20 14.59
N SER A 54 -6.92 3.55 14.43
CA SER A 54 -8.11 3.97 15.17
C SER A 54 -7.93 3.69 16.67
N GLU A 55 -8.49 4.53 17.54
CA GLU A 55 -8.40 4.37 19.01
C GLU A 55 -8.73 2.96 19.48
N LYS A 56 -9.78 2.35 18.91
CA LYS A 56 -10.19 0.98 19.22
C LYS A 56 -9.09 -0.04 18.92
N THR A 57 -8.39 0.13 17.81
CA THR A 57 -7.35 -0.81 17.38
C THR A 57 -6.08 -0.57 18.17
N GLU A 58 -5.74 0.69 18.45
CA GLU A 58 -4.61 1.04 19.30
C GLU A 58 -4.78 0.46 20.70
N ARG A 59 -5.95 0.63 21.33
CA ARG A 59 -6.26 0.05 22.65
C ARG A 59 -6.07 -1.46 22.66
N LYS A 60 -6.62 -2.17 21.68
CA LYS A 60 -6.44 -3.63 21.56
C LYS A 60 -4.98 -4.03 21.36
N GLY A 61 -4.23 -3.26 20.57
CA GLY A 61 -2.81 -3.48 20.37
C GLY A 61 -2.01 -3.32 21.66
N LEU A 62 -2.32 -2.30 22.45
CA LEU A 62 -1.71 -2.07 23.77
C LEU A 62 -2.07 -3.17 24.77
N GLU A 63 -3.32 -3.62 24.79
CA GLU A 63 -3.75 -4.78 25.59
C GLU A 63 -2.96 -6.04 25.21
N ALA A 64 -2.90 -6.39 23.92
CA ALA A 64 -2.16 -7.55 23.45
C ALA A 64 -0.66 -7.48 23.77
N LEU A 65 -0.06 -6.28 23.67
CA LEU A 65 1.34 -6.05 24.05
C LEU A 65 1.56 -6.26 25.55
N ALA A 66 0.63 -5.80 26.39
CA ALA A 66 0.68 -6.04 27.83
C ALA A 66 0.58 -7.53 28.17
N GLU A 67 -0.29 -8.27 27.47
CA GLU A 67 -0.43 -9.72 27.64
C GLU A 67 0.81 -10.50 27.19
N HIS A 68 1.43 -10.09 26.08
CA HIS A 68 2.71 -10.62 25.62
C HIS A 68 3.80 -10.43 26.68
N ARG A 69 3.93 -9.21 27.23
CA ARG A 69 4.88 -8.90 28.31
C ARG A 69 4.61 -9.67 29.59
N ALA A 70 3.35 -10.01 29.86
CA ALA A 70 2.95 -10.87 30.97
C ALA A 70 3.19 -12.37 30.69
N GLY A 71 3.74 -12.74 29.52
CA GLY A 71 4.05 -14.12 29.16
C GLY A 71 2.84 -14.96 28.74
N LYS A 72 1.69 -14.34 28.44
CA LYS A 72 0.47 -15.05 28.04
C LYS A 72 0.48 -15.53 26.58
N THR A 73 1.49 -15.15 25.80
CA THR A 73 1.59 -15.51 24.38
C THR A 73 2.47 -16.75 24.19
N THR A 74 2.05 -17.62 23.28
CA THR A 74 2.85 -18.77 22.85
C THR A 74 3.60 -18.45 21.56
N LYS A 75 4.88 -18.81 21.48
CA LYS A 75 5.65 -18.71 20.24
C LYS A 75 5.16 -19.78 19.26
N VAL A 76 4.68 -19.35 18.10
CA VAL A 76 4.33 -20.25 17.00
C VAL A 76 5.60 -20.56 16.20
N THR A 77 5.98 -21.83 16.12
CA THR A 77 7.14 -22.30 15.34
C THR A 77 6.75 -22.87 13.99
N ASP A 78 5.54 -23.41 13.87
CA ASP A 78 4.96 -23.89 12.62
C ASP A 78 3.58 -23.26 12.44
N ALA A 79 3.46 -22.39 11.44
CA ALA A 79 2.21 -21.70 11.15
C ALA A 79 1.13 -22.66 10.65
N LYS A 80 1.49 -23.69 9.88
CA LYS A 80 0.52 -24.63 9.32
C LYS A 80 -0.10 -25.47 10.43
N GLN A 81 0.74 -26.03 11.31
CA GLN A 81 0.28 -26.80 12.46
C GLN A 81 -0.64 -25.97 13.37
N PHE A 82 -0.24 -24.72 13.67
CA PHE A 82 -1.02 -23.84 14.54
C PHE A 82 -2.46 -23.59 14.05
N PHE A 83 -2.67 -23.45 12.74
CA PHE A 83 -4.00 -23.23 12.17
C PHE A 83 -4.82 -24.52 12.00
N GLU A 84 -4.19 -25.69 11.96
CA GLU A 84 -4.89 -26.98 11.96
C GLU A 84 -5.43 -27.36 13.35
N GLU A 85 -4.83 -26.81 14.42
CA GLU A 85 -5.18 -27.06 15.83
C GLU A 85 -6.13 -26.02 16.45
N LEU A 86 -6.57 -25.03 15.66
CA LEU A 86 -7.37 -23.87 16.10
C LEU A 86 -8.88 -24.11 16.04
#